data_AF-A0A0G2H0N8-F1
#
_entry.id   AF-A0A0G2H0N8-F1
#
_cell.length_a   1.000
_cell.length_b   1.000
_cell.length_c   1.000
_cell.angle_alpha   90.00
_cell.angle_beta   90.00
_cell.angle_gamma   90.00
#
_symmetry.space_group_name_H-M   'P 1'
#
loop_
_entity.id
_entity.type
_entity.pdbx_description
1 polymer ?
#
loop_
_entity_poly.entity_id
_entity_poly.type
_entity_poly.pdbx_seq_one_letter_code
_entity_poly.pdbx_strand_id
1 'polypeptide(L)'
;MKNDPFSSNPATTTAVKPIAPRTPSLIEFPTCPVCLERMDETTGLLTIPCQHVFHCTCLEKWSGGGCPVCRYTHDDFSSRRAAAIGLNTDPSIEPLECETCHADHNLWQCLICGKIGCGRYDAAHAFQHYQTTSHSFAMDMESKRVWDYEGDAYIHRIIQSSTNVPGDKLVELPSSRDNQTSALDPHGDHHNPFNSAETDTDSYDPIPRIKLDNLSLEYTHLLTSQLESQRVYYESLIGAAADKASQASSLASTSQSTITSLETELTTLRKNYTTLIETTLPALERETQRLTQRTTKFESLSRSLTADLQTEKSLSNHLMTRISFLESQSSTQQQEIKSLQSEKLDLQDQNRDLSFFISTQDKIRELDDVDQKNEIQSGILQVPVVHDPSSADADAETGTGSASGSGKKKKRNKGKGKASN
;
A
#
# COMPACT_ATOMS: atom_id res chain seq x y z
N MET A 1 17.93 -31.30 5.11
CA MET A 1 18.67 -30.14 4.58
C MET A 1 17.78 -28.92 4.84
N LYS A 2 17.77 -28.36 6.05
CA LYS A 2 18.68 -27.32 6.57
C LYS A 2 18.73 -26.08 5.68
N ASN A 3 17.81 -25.16 5.98
CA ASN A 3 18.03 -23.74 6.22
C ASN A 3 19.19 -23.11 5.45
N ASP A 4 18.86 -22.41 4.38
CA ASP A 4 19.74 -21.45 3.71
C ASP A 4 19.71 -20.12 4.50
N PRO A 5 20.83 -19.64 5.07
CA PRO A 5 20.82 -18.55 6.05
C PRO A 5 20.99 -17.15 5.43
N PHE A 6 20.66 -16.95 4.14
CA PHE A 6 20.83 -15.65 3.48
C PHE A 6 19.60 -15.09 2.74
N SER A 7 18.42 -15.68 2.88
CA SER A 7 17.21 -15.14 2.23
C SER A 7 16.20 -14.57 3.22
N SER A 8 16.59 -13.54 3.95
CA SER A 8 15.65 -12.62 4.60
C SER A 8 16.34 -11.29 4.92
N ASN A 9 16.22 -10.32 4.01
CA ASN A 9 16.40 -8.92 4.36
C ASN A 9 15.13 -8.14 3.98
N PRO A 10 14.57 -7.32 4.88
CA PRO A 10 13.35 -6.58 4.64
C PRO A 10 13.60 -5.49 3.60
N ALA A 11 12.55 -5.18 2.85
CA ALA A 11 12.48 -4.13 1.85
C ALA A 11 13.19 -2.86 2.33
N THR A 12 14.41 -2.64 1.82
CA THR A 12 15.04 -1.34 1.85
C THR A 12 14.32 -0.53 0.79
N THR A 13 13.46 0.38 1.23
CA THR A 13 12.85 1.40 0.38
C THR A 13 13.95 2.34 -0.09
N THR A 14 14.76 1.90 -1.05
CA THR A 14 15.51 2.81 -1.89
C THR A 14 14.45 3.63 -2.61
N ALA A 15 14.39 4.93 -2.30
CA ALA A 15 13.73 5.90 -3.15
C ALA A 15 14.45 5.88 -4.50
N VAL A 16 14.06 4.91 -5.35
CA VAL A 16 14.45 4.88 -6.75
C VAL A 16 13.74 6.09 -7.33
N LYS A 17 14.50 7.18 -7.52
CA LYS A 17 14.14 8.23 -8.48
C LYS A 17 13.52 7.50 -9.68
N PRO A 18 12.29 7.82 -10.10
CA PRO A 18 11.75 7.22 -11.30
C PRO A 18 12.78 7.42 -12.40
N ILE A 19 13.26 6.32 -12.99
CA ILE A 19 14.12 6.37 -14.17
C ILE A 19 13.36 7.29 -15.14
N ALA A 20 13.99 8.42 -15.50
CA ALA A 20 13.42 9.31 -16.49
C ALA A 20 13.07 8.46 -17.72
N PRO A 21 11.90 8.66 -18.33
CA PRO A 21 11.52 7.91 -19.53
C PRO A 21 12.68 8.01 -20.52
N ARG A 22 13.14 6.85 -21.01
CA ARG A 22 14.27 6.76 -21.94
C ARG A 22 14.00 7.73 -23.08
N THR A 23 14.75 8.83 -23.13
CA THR A 23 14.71 9.73 -24.26
C THR A 23 15.28 8.94 -25.44
N PRO A 24 14.52 8.73 -26.53
CA PRO A 24 14.95 7.90 -27.65
C PRO A 24 16.10 8.51 -28.48
N SER A 25 16.73 9.58 -27.98
CA SER A 25 17.79 10.35 -28.65
C SER A 25 19.17 10.23 -28.02
N LEU A 26 19.35 9.44 -26.95
CA LEU A 26 20.67 9.08 -26.44
C LEU A 26 20.96 7.63 -26.82
N ILE A 27 21.47 7.45 -28.04
CA ILE A 27 22.20 6.22 -28.39
C ILE A 27 23.41 6.21 -27.46
N GLU A 28 23.41 5.34 -26.45
CA GLU A 28 24.59 5.15 -25.61
C GLU A 28 25.69 4.61 -26.52
N PHE A 29 26.73 5.43 -26.74
CA PHE A 29 27.92 4.95 -27.43
C PHE A 29 28.50 3.76 -26.65
N PRO A 30 28.92 2.69 -27.35
CA PRO A 30 29.52 1.53 -26.71
C PRO A 30 30.70 1.94 -25.82
N THR A 31 30.93 1.23 -24.73
CA THR A 31 32.07 1.49 -23.83
C THR A 31 33.29 0.72 -24.32
N CYS A 32 34.46 1.35 -24.22
CA CYS A 32 35.71 0.72 -24.59
C CYS A 32 36.00 -0.44 -23.60
N PRO A 33 36.15 -1.69 -24.03
CA PRO A 33 36.38 -2.82 -23.14
C PRO A 33 37.78 -2.83 -22.47
N VAL A 34 38.67 -1.92 -22.89
CA VAL A 34 40.03 -1.79 -22.33
C VAL A 34 40.09 -0.75 -21.22
N CYS A 35 39.51 0.44 -21.41
CA CYS A 35 39.50 1.52 -20.40
C CYS A 35 38.15 1.73 -19.69
N LEU A 36 37.08 1.06 -20.15
CA LEU A 36 35.70 1.17 -19.65
C LEU A 36 35.07 2.56 -19.78
N GLU A 37 35.71 3.47 -20.53
CA GLU A 37 35.18 4.81 -20.83
C GLU A 37 34.22 4.79 -22.02
N ARG A 38 33.35 5.80 -22.09
CA ARG A 38 32.42 6.02 -23.21
C ARG A 38 33.23 6.36 -24.47
N MET A 39 32.90 5.69 -25.58
CA MET A 39 33.56 5.92 -26.85
C MET A 39 32.94 7.11 -27.57
N ASP A 40 33.47 8.30 -27.33
CA ASP A 40 33.08 9.52 -28.04
C ASP A 40 33.84 9.62 -29.39
N GLU A 41 33.20 10.15 -30.43
CA GLU A 41 33.80 10.27 -31.79
C GLU A 41 35.10 11.10 -31.82
N THR A 42 35.37 11.87 -30.77
CA THR A 42 36.57 12.69 -30.61
C THR A 42 37.83 11.88 -30.26
N THR A 43 37.69 10.67 -29.71
CA THR A 43 38.81 9.83 -29.24
C THR A 43 39.21 8.76 -30.25
N GLY A 44 39.32 9.09 -31.54
CA GLY A 44 39.92 8.26 -32.58
C GLY A 44 39.61 6.75 -32.44
N LEU A 45 38.43 6.35 -32.89
CA LEU A 45 37.97 4.97 -32.75
C LEU A 45 38.58 4.06 -33.81
N LEU A 46 39.02 2.87 -33.40
CA LEU A 46 39.56 1.86 -34.28
C LEU A 46 38.74 0.57 -34.16
N THR A 47 38.14 0.16 -35.28
CA THR A 47 37.44 -1.11 -35.40
C THR A 47 38.38 -2.14 -36.02
N ILE A 48 38.65 -3.21 -35.27
CA ILE A 48 39.44 -4.35 -35.75
C ILE A 48 38.51 -5.27 -36.57
N PRO A 49 38.98 -6.01 -37.59
CA PRO A 49 38.15 -6.84 -38.48
C PRO A 49 37.16 -7.81 -37.82
N CYS A 50 37.37 -8.18 -36.56
CA CYS A 50 36.38 -8.90 -35.74
C CYS A 50 35.21 -8.03 -35.22
N GLN A 51 35.06 -6.81 -35.75
CA GLN A 51 34.03 -5.81 -35.43
C GLN A 51 34.00 -5.33 -33.96
N HIS A 52 35.10 -5.52 -33.24
CA HIS A 52 35.27 -4.90 -31.92
C HIS A 52 35.93 -3.53 -32.06
N VAL A 53 35.42 -2.55 -31.32
CA VAL A 53 35.82 -1.15 -31.41
C VAL A 53 36.54 -0.74 -30.13
N PHE A 54 37.64 -0.01 -30.28
CA PHE A 54 38.49 0.45 -29.18
C PHE A 54 38.96 1.88 -29.44
N HIS A 55 39.38 2.59 -28.39
CA HIS A 55 40.19 3.79 -28.57
C HIS A 55 41.56 3.40 -29.15
N CYS A 56 42.10 4.17 -30.10
CA CYS A 56 43.43 3.94 -30.67
C CYS A 56 44.51 3.78 -29.58
N THR A 57 44.48 4.63 -28.55
CA THR A 57 45.42 4.60 -27.40
C THR A 57 45.31 3.33 -26.56
N CYS A 58 44.12 2.72 -26.51
CA CYS A 58 43.87 1.50 -25.76
C CYS A 58 44.37 0.27 -26.51
N LEU A 59 44.25 0.25 -27.84
CA LEU A 59 44.81 -0.83 -28.65
C LEU A 59 46.32 -0.74 -28.79
N GLU A 60 46.89 0.46 -28.88
CA GLU A 60 48.34 0.65 -29.00
C GLU A 60 49.11 0.17 -27.76
N LYS A 61 48.54 0.37 -26.57
CA LYS A 61 49.12 -0.14 -25.30
C LYS A 61 48.97 -1.65 -25.14
N TRP A 62 48.17 -2.30 -25.99
CA TRP A 62 47.95 -3.73 -25.94
C TRP A 62 49.07 -4.47 -26.67
N SER A 63 49.85 -5.27 -25.93
CA SER A 63 51.08 -5.90 -26.41
C SER A 63 50.88 -7.16 -27.27
N GLY A 64 49.63 -7.61 -27.48
CA GLY A 64 49.31 -8.73 -28.36
C GLY A 64 48.70 -8.24 -29.65
N GLY A 65 49.21 -8.65 -30.81
CA GLY A 65 48.70 -8.25 -32.15
C GLY A 65 47.31 -8.79 -32.53
N GLY A 66 46.39 -8.91 -31.57
CA GLY A 66 45.04 -9.42 -31.74
C GLY A 66 44.02 -8.72 -30.84
N CYS A 67 42.74 -8.90 -31.17
CA CYS A 67 41.64 -8.27 -30.47
C CYS A 67 41.60 -8.60 -28.96
N PRO A 68 41.53 -7.61 -28.05
CA PRO A 68 41.38 -7.85 -26.60
C PRO A 68 40.12 -8.63 -26.21
N VAL A 69 39.05 -8.55 -27.01
CA VAL A 69 37.75 -9.17 -26.70
C VAL A 69 37.67 -10.61 -27.19
N CYS A 70 38.01 -10.86 -28.46
CA CYS A 70 37.87 -12.18 -29.05
C CYS A 70 39.19 -12.87 -29.42
N ARG A 71 40.34 -12.24 -29.14
CA ARG A 71 41.69 -12.71 -29.51
C ARG A 71 41.90 -12.97 -31.00
N TYR A 72 40.98 -12.53 -31.86
CA TYR A 72 41.14 -12.57 -33.30
C TYR A 72 42.37 -11.74 -33.68
N THR A 73 43.46 -12.44 -33.99
CA THR A 73 44.63 -11.91 -34.69
C THR A 73 44.28 -11.93 -36.17
N HIS A 74 44.66 -10.89 -36.91
CA HIS A 74 44.56 -10.92 -38.37
C HIS A 74 45.62 -11.91 -38.90
N ASP A 75 45.37 -13.21 -38.74
CA ASP A 75 46.30 -14.30 -39.08
C ASP A 75 46.65 -14.32 -40.57
N ASP A 76 46.03 -13.48 -41.40
CA ASP A 76 46.32 -13.42 -42.82
C ASP A 76 47.46 -12.50 -43.26
N PHE A 77 47.97 -11.60 -42.41
CA PHE A 77 49.04 -10.67 -42.85
C PHE A 77 50.43 -10.97 -42.29
N SER A 78 50.52 -11.52 -41.07
CA SER A 78 51.81 -11.89 -40.48
C SER A 78 52.23 -13.32 -40.81
N SER A 79 51.30 -14.28 -40.81
CA SER A 79 51.60 -15.68 -41.08
C SER A 79 51.95 -15.93 -42.56
N ARG A 80 51.28 -15.24 -43.50
CA ARG A 80 51.55 -15.37 -44.95
C ARG A 80 52.87 -14.70 -45.38
N ARG A 81 53.35 -13.69 -44.64
CA ARG A 81 54.67 -13.06 -44.87
C ARG A 81 55.83 -13.90 -44.32
N ALA A 82 55.62 -14.63 -43.22
CA ALA A 82 56.62 -15.58 -42.70
C ALA A 82 56.93 -16.71 -43.71
N ALA A 83 55.95 -17.10 -44.53
CA ALA A 83 56.14 -18.05 -45.64
C ALA A 83 56.97 -17.43 -46.79
N ALA A 84 56.74 -16.17 -47.14
CA ALA A 84 57.49 -15.47 -48.20
C ALA A 84 58.95 -15.11 -47.82
N ILE A 85 59.27 -14.98 -46.53
CA ILE A 85 60.63 -14.70 -46.02
C ILE A 85 61.36 -16.01 -45.62
N GLY A 86 60.76 -17.17 -45.88
CA GLY A 86 61.39 -18.48 -45.65
C GLY A 86 61.60 -18.86 -44.18
N LEU A 87 60.85 -18.24 -43.25
CA LEU A 87 60.99 -18.50 -41.81
C LEU A 87 59.97 -19.52 -41.27
N ASN A 88 58.97 -19.93 -42.06
CA ASN A 88 58.07 -21.04 -41.73
C ASN A 88 57.82 -21.91 -42.97
N THR A 89 58.37 -23.12 -42.95
CA THR A 89 58.18 -24.17 -43.96
C THR A 89 56.99 -25.07 -43.57
N ASP A 90 55.77 -24.54 -43.62
CA ASP A 90 54.58 -25.39 -43.57
C ASP A 90 54.12 -25.69 -45.01
N PRO A 91 54.10 -26.97 -45.47
CA PRO A 91 53.81 -27.32 -46.86
C PRO A 91 52.37 -27.08 -47.32
N SER A 92 51.48 -26.57 -46.46
CA SER A 92 50.04 -26.42 -46.72
C SER A 92 49.57 -24.99 -47.00
N ILE A 93 50.49 -24.03 -47.18
CA ILE A 93 50.15 -22.62 -47.46
C ILE A 93 50.20 -22.40 -48.98
N GLU A 94 49.04 -22.27 -49.61
CA GLU A 94 48.96 -21.98 -51.05
C GLU A 94 49.58 -20.60 -51.39
N PRO A 95 50.32 -20.51 -52.51
CA PRO A 95 50.92 -19.26 -52.96
C PRO A 95 49.85 -18.21 -53.25
N LEU A 96 50.17 -16.95 -52.97
CA LEU A 96 49.25 -15.85 -53.23
C LEU A 96 49.20 -15.62 -54.74
N GLU A 97 48.05 -15.91 -55.36
CA GLU A 97 47.87 -15.80 -56.81
C GLU A 97 46.51 -15.20 -57.18
N CYS A 98 46.39 -14.68 -58.39
CA CYS A 98 45.13 -14.18 -58.93
C CYS A 98 44.15 -15.33 -59.13
N GLU A 99 42.94 -15.23 -58.59
CA GLU A 99 41.91 -16.28 -58.67
C GLU A 99 41.45 -16.64 -60.10
N THR A 100 41.73 -15.77 -61.08
CA THR A 100 41.29 -15.98 -62.47
C THR A 100 42.40 -16.45 -63.40
N CYS A 101 43.62 -15.88 -63.29
CA CYS A 101 44.73 -16.21 -64.18
C CYS A 101 45.93 -16.85 -63.48
N HIS A 102 45.88 -17.03 -62.16
CA HIS A 102 46.98 -17.57 -61.36
C HIS A 102 48.31 -16.81 -61.53
N ALA A 103 48.23 -15.51 -61.85
CA ALA A 103 49.40 -14.64 -61.78
C ALA A 103 49.85 -14.53 -60.33
N ASP A 104 51.16 -14.51 -60.10
CA ASP A 104 51.81 -14.49 -58.78
C ASP A 104 52.43 -13.12 -58.43
N HIS A 105 52.32 -12.15 -59.35
CA HIS A 105 52.88 -10.81 -59.23
C HIS A 105 51.82 -9.74 -59.48
N ASN A 106 52.08 -8.51 -58.99
CA ASN A 106 51.20 -7.34 -59.11
C ASN A 106 49.75 -7.67 -58.71
N LEU A 107 49.62 -8.21 -57.49
CA LEU A 107 48.35 -8.67 -56.93
C LEU A 107 47.67 -7.57 -56.13
N TRP A 108 46.38 -7.43 -56.38
CA TRP A 108 45.52 -6.44 -55.76
C TRP A 108 44.40 -7.16 -55.01
N GLN A 109 44.24 -6.82 -53.74
CA GLN A 109 43.19 -7.36 -52.89
C GLN A 109 42.04 -6.36 -52.77
N CYS A 110 40.82 -6.80 -53.06
CA CYS A 110 39.63 -6.01 -52.80
C CYS A 110 39.40 -5.83 -51.29
N LEU A 111 39.27 -4.58 -50.81
CA LEU A 111 39.07 -4.30 -49.39
C LEU A 111 37.64 -4.59 -48.90
N ILE A 112 36.70 -4.77 -49.82
CA ILE A 112 35.29 -4.98 -49.48
C ILE A 112 34.99 -6.48 -49.34
N CYS A 113 35.52 -7.32 -50.25
CA CYS A 113 35.22 -8.76 -50.26
C CYS A 113 36.43 -9.69 -50.21
N GLY A 114 37.66 -9.14 -50.14
CA GLY A 114 38.89 -9.93 -49.99
C GLY A 114 39.40 -10.64 -51.25
N LYS A 115 38.71 -10.53 -52.38
CA LYS A 115 39.08 -11.17 -53.66
C LYS A 115 40.43 -10.67 -54.18
N ILE A 116 41.26 -11.57 -54.69
CA ILE A 116 42.59 -11.24 -55.24
C ILE A 116 42.56 -11.24 -56.78
N GLY A 117 42.95 -10.11 -57.38
CA GLY A 117 43.05 -9.93 -58.83
C GLY A 117 44.41 -9.37 -59.25
N CYS A 118 44.85 -9.66 -60.47
CA CYS A 118 46.02 -8.99 -61.04
C CYS A 118 45.71 -7.52 -61.40
N GLY A 119 46.77 -6.71 -61.42
CA GLY A 119 46.69 -5.27 -61.62
C GLY A 119 46.23 -4.85 -63.02
N ARG A 120 45.95 -3.55 -63.19
CA ARG A 120 45.45 -2.98 -64.45
C ARG A 120 46.39 -3.17 -65.64
N TYR A 121 47.69 -3.30 -65.38
CA TYR A 121 48.71 -3.46 -66.41
C TYR A 121 48.91 -4.92 -66.84
N ASP A 122 48.29 -5.88 -66.14
CA ASP A 122 48.28 -7.29 -66.49
C ASP A 122 46.94 -7.64 -67.19
N ALA A 123 46.24 -8.68 -66.73
CA ALA A 123 44.91 -9.02 -67.23
C ALA A 123 43.77 -8.21 -66.58
N ALA A 124 44.10 -7.23 -65.72
CA ALA A 124 43.15 -6.29 -65.11
C ALA A 124 41.98 -6.96 -64.37
N HIS A 125 42.18 -8.16 -63.79
CA HIS A 125 41.12 -8.87 -63.07
C HIS A 125 40.63 -8.15 -61.82
N ALA A 126 41.48 -7.35 -61.16
CA ALA A 126 41.06 -6.50 -60.06
C ALA A 126 40.09 -5.39 -60.52
N PHE A 127 40.31 -4.84 -61.72
CA PHE A 127 39.41 -3.84 -62.32
C PHE A 127 38.12 -4.47 -62.84
N GLN A 128 38.19 -5.65 -63.47
CA GLN A 128 36.99 -6.39 -63.86
C GLN A 128 36.13 -6.77 -62.64
N HIS A 129 36.77 -7.11 -61.52
CA HIS A 129 36.09 -7.33 -60.25
C HIS A 129 35.34 -6.08 -59.78
N TYR A 130 35.97 -4.90 -59.83
CA TYR A 130 35.28 -3.63 -59.55
C TYR A 130 34.07 -3.43 -60.47
N GLN A 131 34.21 -3.63 -61.79
CA GLN A 131 33.11 -3.43 -62.73
C GLN A 131 31.91 -4.36 -62.49
N THR A 132 32.16 -5.59 -62.04
CA THR A 132 31.11 -6.59 -61.83
C THR A 132 30.45 -6.50 -60.45
N THR A 133 31.20 -6.10 -59.43
CA THR A 133 30.73 -6.10 -58.03
C THR A 133 30.52 -4.71 -57.44
N SER A 134 30.92 -3.64 -58.14
CA SER A 134 30.98 -2.26 -57.65
C SER A 134 31.86 -2.07 -56.40
N HIS A 135 32.82 -2.97 -56.16
CA HIS A 135 33.77 -2.81 -55.08
C HIS A 135 34.88 -1.80 -55.44
N SER A 136 34.70 -0.55 -55.04
CA SER A 136 35.52 0.60 -55.46
C SER A 136 36.95 0.62 -54.90
N PHE A 137 37.26 -0.15 -53.86
CA PHE A 137 38.57 -0.09 -53.21
C PHE A 137 39.37 -1.39 -53.32
N ALA A 138 40.60 -1.28 -53.81
CA ALA A 138 41.58 -2.36 -53.80
C ALA A 138 42.94 -1.88 -53.29
N MET A 139 43.68 -2.78 -52.64
CA MET A 139 45.00 -2.53 -52.10
C MET A 139 46.05 -3.36 -52.82
N ASP A 140 47.14 -2.72 -53.21
CA ASP A 140 48.32 -3.38 -53.76
C ASP A 140 49.01 -4.23 -52.68
N MET A 141 49.25 -5.50 -52.97
CA MET A 141 49.91 -6.42 -52.05
C MET A 141 51.39 -6.11 -51.86
N GLU A 142 52.06 -5.44 -52.79
CA GLU A 142 53.47 -5.06 -52.67
C GLU A 142 53.61 -3.74 -51.90
N SER A 143 53.01 -2.66 -52.41
CA SER A 143 53.18 -1.32 -51.83
C SER A 143 52.23 -0.97 -50.68
N LYS A 144 51.20 -1.79 -50.43
CA LYS A 144 50.11 -1.54 -49.45
C LYS A 144 49.38 -0.22 -49.67
N ARG A 145 49.47 0.33 -50.87
CA ARG A 145 48.73 1.53 -51.27
C ARG A 145 47.32 1.13 -51.67
N VAL A 146 46.35 1.93 -51.24
CA VAL A 146 44.94 1.73 -51.58
C VAL A 146 44.59 2.57 -52.79
N TRP A 147 44.04 1.94 -53.80
CA TRP A 147 43.52 2.56 -55.00
C TRP A 147 41.99 2.66 -54.93
N ASP A 148 41.47 3.83 -55.28
CA ASP A 148 40.06 4.10 -55.52
C ASP A 148 39.76 3.99 -57.02
N TYR A 149 38.93 3.02 -57.40
CA TYR A 149 38.49 2.84 -58.78
C TYR A 149 37.45 3.87 -59.23
N GLU A 150 36.67 4.44 -58.31
CA GLU A 150 35.65 5.45 -58.62
C GLU A 150 36.27 6.85 -58.73
N GLY A 151 37.16 7.19 -57.79
CA GLY A 151 37.94 8.44 -57.80
C GLY A 151 39.19 8.42 -58.70
N ASP A 152 39.51 7.27 -59.31
CA ASP A 152 40.70 6.98 -60.12
C ASP A 152 42.01 7.55 -59.54
N ALA A 153 42.18 7.40 -58.23
CA ALA A 153 43.29 7.96 -57.48
C ALA A 153 43.74 7.05 -56.34
N TYR A 154 44.99 7.22 -55.88
CA TYR A 154 45.45 6.62 -54.64
C TYR A 154 44.84 7.35 -53.43
N ILE A 155 44.23 6.60 -52.52
CA ILE A 155 43.74 7.14 -51.25
C ILE A 155 44.94 7.31 -50.32
N HIS A 156 45.25 8.56 -49.98
CA HIS A 156 46.22 8.87 -48.95
C HIS A 156 45.64 8.57 -47.57
N ARG A 157 46.02 7.43 -47.00
CA ARG A 157 45.97 7.21 -45.54
C ARG A 157 47.39 7.34 -44.98
N ILE A 158 47.49 7.82 -43.75
CA ILE A 158 48.71 7.72 -42.93
C ILE A 158 49.07 6.23 -42.84
N ILE A 159 50.01 5.78 -43.66
CA ILE A 159 50.56 4.42 -43.58
C ILE A 159 51.65 4.48 -42.52
N GLN A 160 51.43 3.83 -41.37
CA GLN A 160 52.49 3.55 -40.41
C GLN A 160 53.55 2.70 -41.12
N SER A 161 54.79 3.18 -41.19
CA SER A 161 55.89 2.39 -41.69
C SER A 161 56.07 1.15 -40.80
N SER A 162 56.18 -0.02 -41.41
CA SER A 162 56.49 -1.27 -40.71
C SER A 162 57.97 -1.32 -40.30
N THR A 163 58.46 -0.30 -39.60
CA THR A 163 59.81 -0.23 -39.06
C THR A 163 59.71 -0.20 -37.55
N ASN A 164 60.01 -1.34 -36.91
CA ASN A 164 60.14 -1.49 -35.47
C ASN A 164 61.34 -0.68 -34.95
N VAL A 165 61.21 0.65 -34.90
CA VAL A 165 62.13 1.53 -34.16
C VAL A 165 61.29 2.56 -33.41
N PRO A 166 61.35 2.61 -32.06
CA PRO A 166 60.59 3.59 -31.30
C PRO A 166 61.20 4.98 -31.46
N GLY A 167 60.44 5.93 -31.98
CA GLY A 167 60.75 7.36 -31.87
C GLY A 167 61.07 8.12 -33.15
N ASP A 168 60.71 7.61 -34.34
CA ASP A 168 60.80 8.41 -35.56
C ASP A 168 59.46 9.03 -35.96
N LYS A 169 59.55 10.33 -36.20
CA LYS A 169 58.54 11.34 -36.55
C LYS A 169 57.48 10.82 -37.52
N LEU A 170 56.20 11.14 -37.30
CA LEU A 170 55.20 11.11 -38.37
C LEU A 170 55.68 12.06 -39.48
N VAL A 171 56.26 11.50 -40.54
CA VAL A 171 56.67 12.23 -41.73
C VAL A 171 55.45 12.33 -42.64
N GLU A 172 54.77 13.48 -42.60
CA GLU A 172 53.97 13.94 -43.74
C GLU A 172 54.96 14.25 -44.88
N LEU A 173 54.97 13.40 -45.90
CA LEU A 173 55.68 13.70 -47.14
C LEU A 173 54.88 14.75 -47.93
N PRO A 174 55.53 15.79 -48.47
CA PRO A 174 54.87 16.93 -49.07
C PRO A 174 54.00 16.54 -50.27
N SER A 175 52.82 17.18 -50.32
CA SER A 175 51.84 17.10 -51.39
C SER A 175 52.46 17.29 -52.77
N SER A 176 52.45 16.25 -53.62
CA SER A 176 52.68 16.40 -55.06
C SER A 176 51.46 17.02 -55.75
N ARG A 177 51.06 18.24 -55.32
CA ARG A 177 50.15 19.13 -56.05
C ARG A 177 50.84 20.36 -56.64
N ASP A 178 52.17 20.40 -56.60
CA ASP A 178 52.96 21.33 -57.39
C ASP A 178 53.62 20.56 -58.56
N ASN A 179 53.45 21.09 -59.77
CA ASN A 179 53.86 20.56 -61.09
C ASN A 179 52.99 19.44 -61.72
N GLN A 180 51.80 19.83 -62.20
CA GLN A 180 51.37 19.38 -63.53
C GLN A 180 51.70 20.47 -64.56
N THR A 181 52.95 20.47 -65.03
CA THR A 181 53.24 20.82 -66.42
C THR A 181 53.95 19.61 -67.03
N SER A 182 53.19 18.93 -67.89
CA SER A 182 53.57 17.95 -68.91
C SER A 182 54.97 17.31 -68.84
N ALA A 183 55.00 16.02 -68.53
CA ALA A 183 56.06 15.12 -68.99
C ALA A 183 55.42 14.02 -69.85
N LEU A 184 55.16 14.37 -71.12
CA LEU A 184 55.08 13.41 -72.22
C LEU A 184 56.10 13.86 -73.28
N ASP A 185 56.95 12.90 -73.61
CA ASP A 185 57.71 12.69 -74.85
C ASP A 185 59.21 13.00 -74.97
N PRO A 186 59.93 12.13 -75.74
CA PRO A 186 61.38 11.92 -75.66
C PRO A 186 62.13 12.45 -76.90
N HIS A 187 63.43 12.72 -76.72
CA HIS A 187 64.43 13.11 -77.73
C HIS A 187 64.36 14.52 -78.33
N GLY A 188 65.51 15.23 -78.28
CA GLY A 188 65.82 16.34 -79.18
C GLY A 188 66.70 17.42 -78.55
N ASP A 189 67.96 17.46 -78.98
CA ASP A 189 68.93 18.55 -78.75
C ASP A 189 68.38 19.95 -79.03
N HIS A 190 68.84 20.95 -78.27
CA HIS A 190 69.57 22.15 -78.75
C HIS A 190 69.51 23.34 -77.75
N HIS A 191 70.69 23.91 -77.49
CA HIS A 191 71.03 25.30 -77.07
C HIS A 191 69.91 26.36 -77.26
N ASN A 192 69.72 27.42 -76.45
CA ASN A 192 70.65 28.42 -75.88
C ASN A 192 69.85 29.41 -74.96
N PRO A 193 70.50 30.24 -74.11
CA PRO A 193 69.86 31.18 -73.17
C PRO A 193 69.80 32.62 -73.72
N PHE A 194 68.64 33.29 -73.69
CA PHE A 194 68.54 34.75 -73.79
C PHE A 194 67.12 35.29 -73.49
N ASN A 195 67.03 36.24 -72.54
CA ASN A 195 66.04 37.31 -72.34
C ASN A 195 64.63 37.21 -72.97
N SER A 196 63.59 37.49 -72.18
CA SER A 196 63.04 38.87 -72.04
C SER A 196 61.68 38.92 -71.32
N ALA A 197 61.47 40.05 -70.65
CA ALA A 197 60.20 40.76 -70.49
C ALA A 197 59.17 40.22 -69.48
N GLU A 198 59.19 40.85 -68.31
CA GLU A 198 58.08 41.70 -67.83
C GLU A 198 56.67 41.07 -67.81
N THR A 199 56.24 40.65 -66.62
CA THR A 199 54.82 40.77 -66.23
C THR A 199 54.74 41.02 -64.72
N ASP A 200 54.55 42.28 -64.36
CA ASP A 200 54.05 42.73 -63.07
C ASP A 200 52.73 42.02 -62.74
N THR A 201 52.66 41.32 -61.61
CA THR A 201 51.42 41.03 -60.88
C THR A 201 51.72 40.61 -59.44
N ASP A 202 52.51 41.40 -58.72
CA ASP A 202 52.70 41.27 -57.27
C ASP A 202 51.89 42.32 -56.52
N SER A 203 50.69 41.94 -56.05
CA SER A 203 50.09 42.46 -54.81
C SER A 203 48.86 41.63 -54.43
N TYR A 204 49.08 40.36 -54.10
CA TYR A 204 48.14 39.61 -53.27
C TYR A 204 48.70 39.69 -51.84
N ASP A 205 48.22 40.65 -51.06
CA ASP A 205 48.53 40.81 -49.63
C ASP A 205 48.06 39.54 -48.89
N PRO A 206 48.96 38.62 -48.48
CA PRO A 206 48.56 37.46 -47.71
C PRO A 206 48.20 37.98 -46.33
N ILE A 207 46.91 37.98 -45.97
CA ILE A 207 46.45 38.33 -44.63
C ILE A 207 47.37 37.63 -43.62
N PRO A 208 48.14 38.36 -42.80
CA PRO A 208 49.15 37.76 -41.94
C PRO A 208 48.51 36.67 -41.09
N ARG A 209 49.08 35.46 -41.08
CA ARG A 209 48.54 34.29 -40.35
C ARG A 209 48.16 34.60 -38.89
N ILE A 210 48.89 35.52 -38.25
CA ILE A 210 48.60 36.07 -36.91
C ILE A 210 47.19 36.67 -36.80
N LYS A 211 46.68 37.36 -37.84
CA LYS A 211 45.31 37.90 -37.86
C LYS A 211 44.26 36.80 -38.02
N LEU A 212 44.56 35.74 -38.77
CA LEU A 212 43.70 34.57 -38.89
C LEU A 212 43.65 33.77 -37.58
N ASP A 213 44.79 33.62 -36.91
CA ASP A 213 44.88 32.96 -35.60
C ASP A 213 44.13 33.77 -34.54
N ASN A 214 44.28 35.11 -34.52
CA ASN A 214 43.52 35.97 -33.62
C ASN A 214 42.00 35.92 -33.90
N LEU A 215 41.60 35.93 -35.18
CA LEU A 215 40.19 35.78 -35.56
C LEU A 215 39.64 34.42 -35.15
N SER A 216 40.44 33.35 -35.27
CA SER A 216 40.07 32.01 -34.83
C SER A 216 39.91 31.95 -33.31
N LEU A 217 40.76 32.63 -32.55
CA LEU A 217 40.65 32.72 -31.09
C LEU A 217 39.40 33.48 -30.65
N GLU A 218 39.08 34.61 -31.26
CA GLU A 218 37.85 35.35 -30.98
C GLU A 218 36.61 34.52 -31.32
N TYR A 219 36.63 33.80 -32.44
CA TYR A 219 35.56 32.89 -32.82
C TYR A 219 35.39 31.73 -31.84
N THR A 220 36.50 31.11 -31.40
CA THR A 220 36.44 30.05 -30.38
C THR A 220 35.92 30.58 -29.03
N HIS A 221 36.32 31.79 -28.61
CA HIS A 221 35.81 32.40 -27.40
C HIS A 221 34.30 32.70 -27.51
N LEU A 222 33.85 33.19 -28.66
CA LEU A 222 32.42 33.41 -28.91
C LEU A 222 31.63 32.09 -28.87
N LEU A 223 32.14 31.03 -29.52
CA LEU A 223 31.52 29.72 -29.50
C LEU A 223 31.47 29.11 -28.10
N THR A 224 32.57 29.17 -27.36
CA THR A 224 32.62 28.65 -25.96
C THR A 224 31.66 29.41 -25.05
N SER A 225 31.61 30.75 -25.14
CA SER A 225 30.65 31.57 -24.41
C SER A 225 29.19 31.20 -24.75
N GLN A 226 28.91 31.00 -26.04
CA GLN A 226 27.57 30.62 -26.49
C GLN A 226 27.19 29.20 -26.00
N LEU A 227 28.10 28.23 -26.11
CA LEU A 227 27.88 26.86 -25.63
C LEU A 227 27.70 26.81 -24.10
N GLU A 228 28.46 27.60 -23.35
CA GLU A 228 28.33 27.69 -21.90
C GLU A 228 26.97 28.30 -21.51
N SER A 229 26.51 29.34 -22.23
CA SER A 229 25.18 29.91 -21.99
C SER A 229 24.05 28.92 -22.27
N GLN A 230 24.18 28.11 -23.34
CA GLN A 230 23.21 27.07 -23.68
C GLN A 230 23.23 25.95 -22.64
N ARG A 231 24.42 25.53 -22.19
CA ARG A 231 24.59 24.53 -21.14
C ARG A 231 23.87 24.96 -19.87
N VAL A 232 24.15 26.16 -19.36
CA VAL A 232 23.52 26.68 -18.13
C VAL A 232 21.99 26.75 -18.30
N TYR A 233 21.50 27.19 -19.45
CA TYR A 233 20.06 27.23 -19.73
C TYR A 233 19.42 25.84 -19.66
N TYR A 234 19.98 24.85 -20.36
CA TYR A 234 19.41 23.50 -20.38
C TYR A 234 19.59 22.77 -19.03
N GLU A 235 20.71 22.96 -18.34
CA GLU A 235 20.90 22.44 -16.98
C GLU A 235 19.86 23.02 -16.02
N SER A 236 19.57 24.32 -16.11
CA SER A 236 18.51 24.94 -15.30
C SER A 236 17.11 24.41 -15.64
N LEU A 237 16.83 24.18 -16.92
CA LEU A 237 15.55 23.65 -17.39
C LEU A 237 15.36 22.19 -16.93
N ILE A 238 16.41 21.37 -17.03
CA ILE A 238 16.43 19.99 -16.55
C ILE A 238 16.31 19.95 -15.02
N GLY A 239 17.00 20.84 -14.30
CA GLY A 239 16.90 20.98 -12.85
C GLY A 239 15.47 21.31 -12.41
N ALA A 240 14.84 22.31 -13.03
CA ALA A 240 13.46 22.68 -12.73
C ALA A 240 12.46 21.56 -13.06
N ALA A 241 12.68 20.79 -14.13
CA ALA A 241 11.87 19.63 -14.47
C ALA A 241 12.05 18.49 -13.45
N ALA A 242 13.29 18.23 -13.02
CA ALA A 242 13.59 17.23 -11.99
C ALA A 242 12.99 17.59 -10.63
N ASP A 243 13.03 18.86 -10.24
CA ASP A 243 12.42 19.35 -9.01
C ASP A 243 10.91 19.19 -9.04
N LYS A 244 10.24 19.59 -10.14
CA LYS A 244 8.80 19.36 -10.33
C LYS A 244 8.43 17.88 -10.27
N ALA A 245 9.22 17.01 -10.91
CA ALA A 245 9.01 15.57 -10.86
C ALA A 245 9.18 15.01 -9.44
N SER A 246 10.18 15.49 -8.70
CA SER A 246 10.41 15.07 -7.30
C SER A 246 9.27 15.51 -6.38
N GLN A 247 8.77 16.73 -6.54
CA GLN A 247 7.63 17.26 -5.79
C GLN A 247 6.34 16.50 -6.14
N ALA A 248 6.09 16.23 -7.43
CA ALA A 248 4.96 15.42 -7.86
C ALA A 248 5.04 14.00 -7.28
N SER A 249 6.23 13.39 -7.25
CA SER A 249 6.44 12.06 -6.66
C SER A 249 6.25 12.06 -5.15
N SER A 250 6.71 13.08 -4.43
CA SER A 250 6.51 13.16 -2.98
C SER A 250 5.03 13.36 -2.64
N LEU A 251 4.33 14.26 -3.35
CA LEU A 251 2.89 14.46 -3.21
C LEU A 251 2.08 13.20 -3.58
N ALA A 252 2.49 12.46 -4.60
CA ALA A 252 1.88 11.17 -4.94
C ALA A 252 2.09 10.14 -3.82
N SER A 253 3.29 10.08 -3.22
CA SER A 253 3.56 9.16 -2.12
C SER A 253 2.78 9.49 -0.85
N THR A 254 2.64 10.77 -0.50
CA THR A 254 1.83 11.19 0.66
C THR A 254 0.35 10.93 0.42
N SER A 255 -0.15 11.24 -0.78
CA SER A 255 -1.52 10.93 -1.18
C SER A 255 -1.79 9.42 -1.19
N GLN A 256 -0.83 8.61 -1.63
CA GLN A 256 -0.96 7.16 -1.58
C GLN A 256 -1.06 6.67 -0.13
N SER A 257 -0.24 7.21 0.78
CA SER A 257 -0.29 6.85 2.20
C SER A 257 -1.64 7.22 2.83
N THR A 258 -2.21 8.39 2.51
CA THR A 258 -3.52 8.80 3.03
C THR A 258 -4.64 7.92 2.45
N ILE A 259 -4.59 7.58 1.17
CA ILE A 259 -5.54 6.65 0.54
C ILE A 259 -5.48 5.29 1.23
N THR A 260 -4.29 4.72 1.43
CA THR A 260 -4.16 3.42 2.11
C THR A 260 -4.68 3.45 3.55
N SER A 261 -4.43 4.54 4.30
CA SER A 261 -4.99 4.72 5.64
C SER A 261 -6.52 4.75 5.60
N LEU A 262 -7.10 5.55 4.71
CA LEU A 262 -8.56 5.67 4.55
C LEU A 262 -9.19 4.34 4.10
N GLU A 263 -8.53 3.58 3.22
CA GLU A 263 -8.99 2.25 2.82
C GLU A 263 -9.02 1.28 4.01
N THR A 264 -7.99 1.30 4.87
CA THR A 264 -7.99 0.49 6.09
C THR A 264 -9.12 0.90 7.05
N GLU A 265 -9.36 2.19 7.24
CA GLU A 265 -10.47 2.70 8.04
C GLU A 265 -11.84 2.29 7.47
N LEU A 266 -12.03 2.38 6.16
CA LEU A 266 -13.25 1.95 5.50
C LEU A 266 -13.47 0.44 5.62
N THR A 267 -12.41 -0.37 5.51
CA THR A 267 -12.53 -1.82 5.68
C THR A 267 -12.86 -2.21 7.12
N THR A 268 -12.28 -1.53 8.11
CA THR A 268 -12.60 -1.77 9.53
C THR A 268 -14.01 -1.31 9.86
N LEU A 269 -14.44 -0.14 9.36
CA LEU A 269 -15.80 0.35 9.53
C LEU A 269 -16.82 -0.59 8.88
N ARG A 270 -16.54 -1.10 7.67
CA ARG A 270 -17.38 -2.12 7.02
C ARG A 270 -17.47 -3.40 7.83
N LYS A 271 -16.35 -3.91 8.36
CA LYS A 271 -16.35 -5.08 9.24
C LYS A 271 -17.21 -4.83 10.49
N ASN A 272 -17.02 -3.70 11.15
CA ASN A 272 -17.80 -3.32 12.32
C ASN A 272 -19.30 -3.25 11.98
N TYR A 273 -19.67 -2.63 10.86
CA TYR A 273 -21.05 -2.56 10.39
C TYR A 273 -21.64 -3.95 10.12
N THR A 274 -20.90 -4.84 9.44
CA THR A 274 -21.34 -6.22 9.22
C THR A 274 -21.53 -6.98 10.53
N THR A 275 -20.60 -6.87 11.48
CA THR A 275 -20.74 -7.51 12.80
C THR A 275 -21.94 -6.94 13.57
N LEU A 276 -22.20 -5.64 13.46
CA LEU A 276 -23.31 -4.99 14.13
C LEU A 276 -24.64 -5.55 13.61
N ILE A 277 -24.80 -5.65 12.28
CA ILE A 277 -26.00 -6.17 11.63
C ILE A 277 -26.19 -7.66 11.87
N GLU A 278 -25.14 -8.46 11.72
CA GLU A 278 -25.29 -9.93 11.74
C GLU A 278 -25.36 -10.48 13.16
N THR A 279 -24.70 -9.85 14.14
CA THR A 279 -24.56 -10.42 15.48
C THR A 279 -25.28 -9.60 16.54
N THR A 280 -25.04 -8.29 16.60
CA THR A 280 -25.50 -7.48 17.73
C THR A 280 -26.98 -7.14 17.63
N LEU A 281 -27.47 -6.72 16.46
CA LEU A 281 -28.88 -6.38 16.28
C LEU A 281 -29.78 -7.60 16.53
N PRO A 282 -29.53 -8.79 15.95
CA PRO A 282 -30.35 -9.97 16.24
C PRO A 282 -30.26 -10.42 17.69
N ALA A 283 -29.10 -10.24 18.36
CA ALA A 283 -28.97 -10.55 19.78
C ALA A 283 -29.82 -9.61 20.64
N LEU A 284 -29.76 -8.29 20.39
CA LEU A 284 -30.59 -7.30 21.09
C LEU A 284 -32.08 -7.49 20.78
N GLU A 285 -32.45 -7.79 19.54
CA GLU A 285 -33.84 -8.11 19.16
C GLU A 285 -34.36 -9.34 19.91
N ARG A 286 -33.55 -10.40 20.01
CA ARG A 286 -33.93 -11.60 20.80
C ARG A 286 -34.05 -11.28 22.28
N GLU A 287 -33.16 -10.46 22.83
CA GLU A 287 -33.20 -10.08 24.24
C GLU A 287 -34.42 -9.19 24.56
N THR A 288 -34.69 -8.21 23.71
CA THR A 288 -35.90 -7.37 23.82
C THR A 288 -37.17 -8.20 23.65
N GLN A 289 -37.20 -9.18 22.75
CA GLN A 289 -38.34 -10.10 22.61
C GLN A 289 -38.52 -10.97 23.87
N ARG A 290 -37.43 -11.46 24.48
CA ARG A 290 -37.49 -12.22 25.74
C ARG A 290 -37.99 -11.38 26.91
N LEU A 291 -37.48 -10.15 27.04
CA LEU A 291 -37.90 -9.22 28.08
C LEU A 291 -39.35 -8.81 27.91
N THR A 292 -39.79 -8.51 26.70
CA THR A 292 -41.20 -8.19 26.42
C THR A 292 -42.12 -9.36 26.73
N GLN A 293 -41.80 -10.60 26.31
CA GLN A 293 -42.56 -11.80 26.68
C GLN A 293 -42.60 -12.05 28.19
N ARG A 294 -41.51 -11.76 28.91
CA ARG A 294 -41.47 -11.89 30.36
C ARG A 294 -42.36 -10.83 31.03
N THR A 295 -42.31 -9.60 30.55
CA THR A 295 -43.15 -8.50 31.04
C THR A 295 -44.62 -8.78 30.78
N THR A 296 -45.01 -9.25 29.59
CA THR A 296 -46.43 -9.58 29.30
C THR A 296 -46.93 -10.74 30.18
N LYS A 297 -46.09 -11.75 30.45
CA LYS A 297 -46.41 -12.81 31.42
C LYS A 297 -46.61 -12.26 32.82
N PHE A 298 -45.67 -11.45 33.32
CA PHE A 298 -45.82 -10.81 34.64
C PHE A 298 -47.03 -9.88 34.72
N GLU A 299 -47.33 -9.15 33.64
CA GLU A 299 -48.50 -8.29 33.58
C GLU A 299 -49.79 -9.11 33.61
N SER A 300 -49.86 -10.21 32.86
CA SER A 300 -51.02 -11.12 32.89
C SER A 300 -51.22 -11.75 34.28
N LEU A 301 -50.14 -12.17 34.94
CA LEU A 301 -50.17 -12.69 36.31
C LEU A 301 -50.58 -11.59 37.31
N SER A 302 -50.08 -10.37 37.16
CA SER A 302 -50.47 -9.25 38.01
C SER A 302 -51.96 -8.94 37.84
N ARG A 303 -52.49 -9.00 36.61
CA ARG A 303 -53.91 -8.80 36.35
C ARG A 303 -54.75 -9.93 36.97
N SER A 304 -54.33 -11.19 36.87
CA SER A 304 -55.05 -12.31 37.48
C SER A 304 -55.03 -12.22 39.02
N LEU A 305 -53.87 -11.98 39.63
CA LEU A 305 -53.76 -11.82 41.09
C LEU A 305 -54.57 -10.63 41.60
N THR A 306 -54.66 -9.55 40.82
CA THR A 306 -55.51 -8.40 41.17
C THR A 306 -56.99 -8.76 41.09
N ALA A 307 -57.41 -9.52 40.08
CA ALA A 307 -58.77 -10.03 39.98
C ALA A 307 -59.11 -10.99 41.13
N ASP A 308 -58.22 -11.94 41.44
CA ASP A 308 -58.39 -12.87 42.56
C ASP A 308 -58.53 -12.12 43.88
N LEU A 309 -57.65 -11.16 44.16
CA LEU A 309 -57.74 -10.31 45.34
C LEU A 309 -59.06 -9.53 45.41
N GLN A 310 -59.59 -9.03 44.28
CA GLN A 310 -60.88 -8.37 44.24
C GLN A 310 -62.02 -9.36 44.56
N THR A 311 -61.96 -10.58 44.03
CA THR A 311 -62.95 -11.61 44.36
C THR A 311 -62.88 -12.02 45.83
N GLU A 312 -61.70 -12.23 46.40
CA GLU A 312 -61.53 -12.53 47.83
C GLU A 312 -62.04 -11.38 48.71
N LYS A 313 -61.75 -10.13 48.36
CA LYS A 313 -62.31 -8.96 49.06
C LYS A 313 -63.84 -8.95 48.98
N SER A 314 -64.42 -9.24 47.82
CA SER A 314 -65.88 -9.31 47.67
C SER A 314 -66.49 -10.45 48.49
N LEU A 315 -65.84 -11.62 48.53
CA LEU A 315 -66.25 -12.78 49.33
C LEU A 315 -66.14 -12.49 50.83
N SER A 316 -65.03 -11.89 51.27
CA SER A 316 -64.84 -11.48 52.66
C SER A 316 -65.88 -10.45 53.09
N ASN A 317 -66.18 -9.48 52.23
CA ASN A 317 -67.25 -8.51 52.49
C ASN A 317 -68.61 -9.20 52.60
N HIS A 318 -68.91 -10.13 51.69
CA HIS A 318 -70.18 -10.86 51.72
C HIS A 318 -70.29 -11.78 52.96
N LEU A 319 -69.21 -12.48 53.32
CA LEU A 319 -69.13 -13.28 54.54
C LEU A 319 -69.34 -12.41 55.78
N MET A 320 -68.70 -11.25 55.87
CA MET A 320 -68.91 -10.30 56.97
C MET A 320 -70.37 -9.82 57.04
N THR A 321 -71.01 -9.52 55.91
CA THR A 321 -72.45 -9.17 55.91
C THR A 321 -73.31 -10.33 56.40
N ARG A 322 -73.01 -11.57 55.98
CA ARG A 322 -73.73 -12.76 56.46
C ARG A 322 -73.51 -13.02 57.94
N ILE A 323 -72.28 -12.84 58.45
CA ILE A 323 -71.97 -12.95 59.88
C ILE A 323 -72.79 -11.92 60.65
N SER A 324 -72.80 -10.65 60.24
CA SER A 324 -73.60 -9.61 60.89
C SER A 324 -75.11 -9.93 60.88
N PHE A 325 -75.63 -10.49 59.78
CA PHE A 325 -77.02 -10.94 59.70
C PHE A 325 -77.30 -12.09 60.67
N LEU A 326 -76.44 -13.10 60.71
CA LEU A 326 -76.56 -14.23 61.64
C LEU A 326 -76.43 -13.79 63.10
N GLU A 327 -75.54 -12.84 63.41
CA GLU A 327 -75.43 -12.23 64.75
C GLU A 327 -76.70 -11.48 65.12
N SER A 328 -77.28 -10.71 64.20
CA SER A 328 -78.55 -10.02 64.44
C SER A 328 -79.68 -11.02 64.68
N GLN A 329 -79.78 -12.07 63.87
CA GLN A 329 -80.78 -13.13 64.04
C GLN A 329 -80.59 -13.88 65.36
N SER A 330 -79.35 -14.26 65.69
CA SER A 330 -79.01 -14.90 66.97
C SER A 330 -79.37 -13.99 68.15
N SER A 331 -79.13 -12.68 68.05
CA SER A 331 -79.52 -11.73 69.11
C SER A 331 -81.02 -11.63 69.28
N THR A 332 -81.79 -11.62 68.19
CA THR A 332 -83.26 -11.62 68.23
C THR A 332 -83.80 -12.92 68.82
N GLN A 333 -83.27 -14.08 68.39
CA GLN A 333 -83.61 -15.37 68.97
C GLN A 333 -83.25 -15.43 70.46
N GLN A 334 -82.11 -14.86 70.86
CA GLN A 334 -81.72 -14.80 72.27
C GLN A 334 -82.66 -13.91 73.09
N GLN A 335 -83.14 -12.79 72.54
CA GLN A 335 -84.15 -11.95 73.17
C GLN A 335 -85.49 -12.66 73.30
N GLU A 336 -85.93 -13.38 72.26
CA GLU A 336 -87.16 -14.16 72.26
C GLU A 336 -87.09 -15.33 73.26
N ILE A 337 -85.94 -16.03 73.34
CA ILE A 337 -85.71 -17.05 74.36
C ILE A 337 -85.81 -16.43 75.76
N LYS A 338 -85.23 -15.24 75.99
CA LYS A 338 -85.33 -14.54 77.28
C LYS A 338 -86.77 -14.14 77.60
N SER A 339 -87.53 -13.62 76.63
CA SER A 339 -88.93 -13.24 76.85
C SER A 339 -89.80 -14.47 77.15
N LEU A 340 -89.64 -15.55 76.39
CA LEU A 340 -90.33 -16.82 76.64
C LEU A 340 -89.91 -17.44 77.99
N GLN A 341 -88.64 -17.29 78.41
CA GLN A 341 -88.20 -17.69 79.74
C GLN A 341 -88.85 -16.87 80.84
N SER A 342 -88.97 -15.54 80.67
CA SER A 342 -89.68 -14.69 81.64
C SER A 342 -91.17 -14.98 81.70
N GLU A 343 -91.82 -15.23 80.56
CA GLU A 343 -93.23 -15.63 80.51
C GLU A 343 -93.43 -17.00 81.15
N LYS A 344 -92.51 -17.95 80.91
CA LYS A 344 -92.54 -19.24 81.58
C LYS A 344 -92.39 -19.08 83.10
N LEU A 345 -91.48 -18.22 83.57
CA LEU A 345 -91.32 -17.94 84.99
C LEU A 345 -92.58 -17.30 85.57
N ASP A 346 -93.17 -16.32 84.90
CA ASP A 346 -94.41 -15.68 85.32
C ASP A 346 -95.58 -16.67 85.35
N LEU A 347 -95.73 -17.52 84.33
CA LEU A 347 -96.72 -18.60 84.32
C LEU A 347 -96.44 -19.66 85.38
N GLN A 348 -95.17 -19.90 85.74
CA GLN A 348 -94.80 -20.79 86.84
C GLN A 348 -95.15 -20.17 88.19
N ASP A 349 -94.91 -18.88 88.38
CA ASP A 349 -95.29 -18.14 89.59
C ASP A 349 -96.81 -18.03 89.70
N GLN A 350 -97.54 -17.73 88.61
CA GLN A 350 -98.99 -17.79 88.57
C GLN A 350 -99.53 -19.20 88.89
N ASN A 351 -98.92 -20.26 88.35
CA ASN A 351 -99.30 -21.63 88.73
C ASN A 351 -98.97 -21.93 90.20
N ARG A 352 -97.87 -21.40 90.73
CA ARG A 352 -97.50 -21.54 92.15
C ARG A 352 -98.49 -20.79 93.04
N ASP A 353 -98.90 -19.59 92.65
CA ASP A 353 -99.87 -18.76 93.35
C ASP A 353 -101.27 -19.37 93.28
N LEU A 354 -101.68 -19.91 92.13
CA LEU A 354 -102.92 -20.67 91.98
C LEU A 354 -102.89 -21.96 92.81
N SER A 355 -101.77 -22.68 92.83
CA SER A 355 -101.59 -23.87 93.66
C SER A 355 -101.62 -23.51 95.15
N PHE A 356 -101.02 -22.37 95.54
CA PHE A 356 -101.10 -21.84 96.90
C PHE A 356 -102.52 -21.41 97.25
N PHE A 357 -103.24 -20.72 96.36
CA PHE A 357 -104.63 -20.33 96.55
C PHE A 357 -105.54 -21.55 96.71
N ILE A 358 -105.40 -22.57 95.86
CA ILE A 358 -106.13 -23.84 95.97
C ILE A 358 -105.77 -24.53 97.29
N SER A 359 -104.48 -24.64 97.63
CA SER A 359 -104.05 -25.24 98.90
C SER A 359 -104.56 -24.46 100.11
N THR A 360 -104.64 -23.12 100.05
CA THR A 360 -105.16 -22.28 101.13
C THR A 360 -106.68 -22.39 101.21
N GLN A 361 -107.37 -22.49 100.07
CA GLN A 361 -108.81 -22.74 100.01
C GLN A 361 -109.18 -24.14 100.49
N ASP A 362 -108.39 -25.16 100.16
CA ASP A 362 -108.53 -26.51 100.70
C ASP A 362 -108.21 -26.53 102.20
N LYS A 363 -107.22 -25.75 102.67
CA LYS A 363 -106.95 -25.59 104.11
C LYS A 363 -108.06 -24.85 104.85
N ILE A 364 -108.68 -23.84 104.23
CA ILE A 364 -109.84 -23.12 104.78
C ILE A 364 -111.08 -24.03 104.77
N ARG A 365 -111.28 -24.88 103.77
CA ARG A 365 -112.33 -25.92 103.77
C ARG A 365 -112.09 -27.01 104.81
N GLU A 366 -110.83 -27.40 105.05
CA GLU A 366 -110.47 -28.29 106.18
C GLU A 366 -110.68 -27.60 107.54
N LEU A 367 -110.61 -26.27 107.61
CA LEU A 367 -110.83 -25.48 108.83
C LEU A 367 -112.31 -25.09 109.05
N ASP A 368 -113.20 -25.29 108.08
CA ASP A 368 -114.65 -25.07 108.20
C ASP A 368 -115.37 -26.17 109.01
N ASP A 369 -114.65 -27.19 109.49
CA ASP A 369 -115.21 -28.31 110.28
C ASP A 369 -114.79 -28.31 111.76
N VAL A 370 -114.06 -27.31 112.27
CA VAL A 370 -113.80 -27.17 113.72
C VAL A 370 -113.71 -25.70 114.15
N ASP A 371 -114.63 -25.34 115.05
CA ASP A 371 -114.72 -24.08 115.80
C ASP A 371 -113.38 -23.43 116.18
N GLN A 372 -113.13 -22.20 115.70
CA GLN A 372 -112.73 -21.05 116.54
C GLN A 372 -112.69 -19.74 115.76
N LYS A 373 -113.54 -18.79 116.17
CA LYS A 373 -113.52 -17.38 115.80
C LYS A 373 -112.36 -16.66 116.50
N ASN A 374 -111.77 -15.75 115.75
CA ASN A 374 -110.88 -14.64 116.13
C ASN A 374 -109.37 -14.88 116.03
N GLU A 375 -108.71 -13.85 115.49
CA GLU A 375 -107.27 -13.59 115.45
C GLU A 375 -106.49 -14.07 114.21
N ILE A 376 -106.66 -13.36 113.09
CA ILE A 376 -105.52 -12.98 112.23
C ILE A 376 -105.71 -11.53 111.77
N GLN A 377 -105.58 -10.59 112.70
CA GLN A 377 -105.24 -9.20 112.43
C GLN A 377 -103.82 -9.00 112.96
N SER A 378 -102.93 -8.50 112.11
CA SER A 378 -101.52 -8.16 112.35
C SER A 378 -100.50 -9.32 112.33
N GLY A 379 -99.69 -9.35 111.27
CA GLY A 379 -98.51 -10.19 111.14
C GLY A 379 -97.53 -9.56 110.14
N ILE A 380 -96.57 -8.81 110.66
CA ILE A 380 -95.45 -8.21 109.92
C ILE A 380 -94.42 -9.32 109.64
N LEU A 381 -94.11 -9.59 108.37
CA LEU A 381 -92.95 -10.42 107.99
C LEU A 381 -91.82 -9.52 107.47
N GLN A 382 -90.72 -9.47 108.20
CA GLN A 382 -89.43 -8.96 107.72
C GLN A 382 -88.71 -10.07 106.95
N VAL A 383 -88.30 -9.79 105.72
CA VAL A 383 -87.28 -10.55 104.99
C VAL A 383 -86.14 -9.57 104.63
N PRO A 384 -84.86 -9.94 104.80
CA PRO A 384 -83.75 -8.98 104.84
C PRO A 384 -83.38 -8.44 103.47
N VAL A 385 -83.05 -7.15 103.43
CA VAL A 385 -82.27 -6.51 102.37
C VAL A 385 -80.82 -7.01 102.45
N VAL A 386 -80.28 -7.49 101.33
CA VAL A 386 -78.82 -7.62 101.14
C VAL A 386 -78.42 -6.62 100.07
N HIS A 387 -77.66 -5.61 100.49
CA HIS A 387 -76.89 -4.70 99.64
C HIS A 387 -75.58 -5.39 99.22
N ASP A 388 -75.29 -5.35 97.90
CA ASP A 388 -74.03 -4.97 97.23
C ASP A 388 -72.64 -5.43 97.77
N PRO A 389 -71.66 -5.72 96.87
CA PRO A 389 -70.89 -4.60 96.31
C PRO A 389 -70.51 -4.69 94.82
N SER A 390 -70.50 -3.48 94.25
CA SER A 390 -69.68 -3.00 93.13
C SER A 390 -68.19 -2.94 93.48
N SER A 391 -67.35 -2.87 92.43
CA SER A 391 -65.95 -2.39 92.39
C SER A 391 -64.90 -3.37 92.94
N ALA A 392 -63.64 -3.40 92.50
CA ALA A 392 -62.83 -2.56 91.64
C ALA A 392 -61.61 -3.42 91.21
N ASP A 393 -61.08 -3.23 90.00
CA ASP A 393 -59.74 -2.65 89.77
C ASP A 393 -58.56 -3.64 89.74
N ALA A 394 -57.67 -3.31 88.80
CA ALA A 394 -56.21 -3.34 88.88
C ALA A 394 -55.41 -4.53 88.31
N ASP A 395 -54.43 -4.08 87.50
CA ASP A 395 -53.09 -4.61 87.23
C ASP A 395 -52.93 -5.67 86.13
N ALA A 396 -52.36 -5.35 84.97
CA ALA A 396 -50.98 -4.91 84.68
C ALA A 396 -49.94 -6.02 84.94
N GLU A 397 -49.37 -6.56 83.86
CA GLU A 397 -47.97 -6.99 83.71
C GLU A 397 -47.76 -7.39 82.23
N THR A 398 -47.18 -6.53 81.39
CA THR A 398 -45.76 -6.54 80.98
C THR A 398 -45.21 -7.92 80.59
N GLY A 399 -45.13 -8.15 79.27
CA GLY A 399 -44.29 -9.18 78.65
C GLY A 399 -43.43 -8.54 77.56
N THR A 400 -42.17 -8.34 77.90
CA THR A 400 -41.08 -7.79 77.07
C THR A 400 -40.53 -8.82 76.08
N GLY A 401 -39.93 -8.35 74.99
CA GLY A 401 -39.13 -9.16 74.04
C GLY A 401 -39.27 -8.65 72.59
N SER A 402 -38.63 -7.54 72.20
CA SER A 402 -37.22 -7.40 71.79
C SER A 402 -36.85 -8.00 70.42
N ALA A 403 -36.13 -7.14 69.66
CA ALA A 403 -35.32 -7.37 68.46
C ALA A 403 -36.06 -7.41 67.12
N SER A 404 -35.60 -6.82 66.01
CA SER A 404 -34.57 -5.81 65.66
C SER A 404 -34.63 -5.76 64.12
N GLY A 405 -34.40 -4.61 63.48
CA GLY A 405 -34.48 -4.55 62.01
C GLY A 405 -34.44 -3.17 61.39
N SER A 406 -33.35 -2.44 61.66
CA SER A 406 -32.98 -1.17 61.06
C SER A 406 -32.91 -1.18 59.51
N GLY A 407 -33.45 -0.15 58.86
CA GLY A 407 -33.35 0.05 57.41
C GLY A 407 -33.60 1.49 56.93
N LYS A 408 -32.55 2.31 57.03
CA LYS A 408 -32.34 3.70 56.59
C LYS A 408 -33.23 4.27 55.46
N LYS A 409 -33.89 5.40 55.76
CA LYS A 409 -34.23 6.48 54.80
C LYS A 409 -32.95 7.16 54.29
N LYS A 410 -32.80 7.38 52.97
CA LYS A 410 -31.91 8.43 52.44
C LYS A 410 -32.43 9.08 51.14
N LYS A 411 -32.66 10.39 51.29
CA LYS A 411 -32.69 11.52 50.35
C LYS A 411 -32.50 11.25 48.85
N ARG A 412 -33.49 11.70 48.06
CA ARG A 412 -33.36 12.12 46.65
C ARG A 412 -32.55 13.42 46.57
N ASN A 413 -31.42 13.39 45.86
CA ASN A 413 -30.66 14.58 45.49
C ASN A 413 -31.00 14.99 44.05
N LYS A 414 -31.12 16.29 43.83
CA LYS A 414 -31.57 16.95 42.59
C LYS A 414 -30.32 17.46 41.87
N GLY A 415 -29.86 16.77 40.84
CA GLY A 415 -28.76 17.20 39.98
C GLY A 415 -29.25 18.07 38.84
N LYS A 416 -28.92 19.37 38.86
CA LYS A 416 -28.91 20.25 37.69
C LYS A 416 -27.61 20.01 36.93
N GLY A 417 -27.68 19.73 35.64
CA GLY A 417 -26.55 19.76 34.71
C GLY A 417 -26.89 20.67 33.54
N LYS A 418 -26.29 21.86 33.53
CA LYS A 418 -26.07 22.72 32.35
C LYS A 418 -24.58 22.60 32.03
N ALA A 419 -24.22 22.27 30.80
CA ALA A 419 -23.09 22.88 30.08
C ALA A 419 -23.03 22.37 28.64
N SER A 420 -22.75 23.32 27.77
CA SER A 420 -22.62 23.30 26.33
C SER A 420 -21.46 22.45 25.82
N ASN A 421 -21.63 21.85 24.64
CA ASN A 421 -20.80 22.13 23.46
C ASN A 421 -21.56 21.74 22.20
#